data_AF-A0A7W1AGE8-F1
#
_entry.id   AF-A0A7W1AGE8-F1
#
_cell.length_a   1.000
_cell.length_b   1.000
_cell.length_c   1.000
_cell.angle_alpha   90.00
_cell.angle_beta   90.00
_cell.angle_gamma   90.00
#
_symmetry.space_group_name_H-M   'P 1'
#
loop_
_entity.id
_entity.type
_entity.pdbx_description
1 polymer ?
#
loop_
_entity_poly.entity_id
_entity_poly.type
_entity_poly.pdbx_seq_one_letter_code
_entity_poly.pdbx_strand_id
1 'polypeptide(L)'
;MLSILALFQQAATSATGQGLGLIGAGLAAGLAVLGAGLGIGRIGGSATEGMARQPENTARIQTAMIIAAALIEGVALFVAVIAFLIQGKINF
;
A
#
# COMPACT_ATOMS: atom_id res chain seq x y z
N MET A 1 35.21 18.50 -20.45
CA MET A 1 35.51 18.48 -18.99
C MET A 1 34.25 18.32 -18.15
N LEU A 2 33.19 19.12 -18.35
CA LEU A 2 31.94 18.99 -17.59
C LEU A 2 31.20 17.65 -17.82
N SER A 3 31.19 17.17 -19.07
CA SER A 3 30.58 15.89 -19.47
C SER A 3 31.26 14.67 -18.85
N ILE A 4 32.59 14.70 -18.72
CA ILE A 4 33.36 13.61 -18.14
C ILE A 4 33.18 13.56 -16.62
N LEU A 5 33.09 14.73 -15.97
CA LEU A 5 32.78 14.84 -14.55
C LEU A 5 31.37 14.35 -14.24
N ALA A 6 30.38 14.67 -15.08
CA ALA A 6 29.02 14.15 -14.98
C ALA A 6 28.98 12.61 -15.10
N LEU A 7 29.80 12.03 -15.99
CA LEU A 7 29.92 10.58 -16.14
C LEU A 7 30.48 9.91 -14.86
N PHE A 8 31.47 10.53 -14.22
CA PHE A 8 32.03 10.05 -12.95
C PHE A 8 31.03 10.16 -11.79
N GLN A 9 30.24 11.24 -11.73
CA GLN A 9 29.19 11.39 -10.72
C GLN A 9 28.03 10.38 -10.92
N GLN A 10 27.65 10.12 -12.16
CA GLN A 10 26.66 9.08 -12.49
C GLN A 10 27.17 7.71 -12.03
N ALA A 11 28.42 7.35 -12.34
CA ALA A 11 29.01 6.08 -11.92
C ALA A 11 29.10 5.93 -10.39
N ALA A 12 29.40 7.01 -9.66
CA ALA A 12 29.47 7.00 -8.19
C ALA A 12 28.10 6.85 -7.52
N THR A 13 27.01 7.28 -8.16
CA THR A 13 25.65 7.23 -7.61
C THR A 13 24.84 5.99 -8.05
N SER A 14 25.31 5.27 -9.06
CA SER A 14 24.53 4.22 -9.74
C SER A 14 24.41 2.88 -9.00
N ALA A 15 25.23 2.60 -7.99
CA ALA A 15 25.35 1.21 -7.48
C ALA A 15 24.56 0.93 -6.19
N THR A 16 24.37 1.90 -5.29
CA THR A 16 23.90 1.61 -3.91
C THR A 16 22.51 2.15 -3.59
N GLY A 17 22.12 3.30 -4.16
CA GLY A 17 20.86 3.97 -3.81
C GLY A 17 19.61 3.28 -4.37
N GLN A 18 19.66 2.80 -5.61
CA GLN A 18 18.49 2.19 -6.26
C GLN A 18 18.12 0.82 -5.66
N GLY A 19 19.11 -0.03 -5.36
CA GLY A 19 18.87 -1.36 -4.80
C GLY A 19 18.17 -1.30 -3.43
N LEU A 20 18.62 -0.40 -2.54
CA LEU A 20 17.99 -0.18 -1.24
C LEU A 20 16.58 0.39 -1.36
N GLY A 21 16.35 1.28 -2.34
CA GLY A 21 15.02 1.82 -2.63
C GLY A 21 14.02 0.72 -3.01
N LEU A 22 14.43 -0.24 -3.86
CA LEU A 22 13.57 -1.35 -4.27
C LEU A 22 13.24 -2.30 -3.10
N ILE A 23 14.20 -2.58 -2.23
CA ILE A 23 13.97 -3.38 -1.01
C ILE A 23 12.98 -2.64 -0.09
N GLY A 24 13.19 -1.33 0.12
CA GLY A 24 12.28 -0.50 0.92
C GLY A 24 10.86 -0.48 0.36
N ALA A 25 10.70 -0.37 -0.96
CA ALA A 25 9.40 -0.43 -1.63
C ALA A 25 8.71 -1.79 -1.44
N GLY A 26 9.44 -2.89 -1.58
CA GLY A 26 8.91 -4.24 -1.36
C GLY A 26 8.45 -4.48 0.09
N LEU A 27 9.25 -4.04 1.06
CA LEU A 27 8.91 -4.13 2.48
C LEU A 27 7.68 -3.28 2.83
N ALA A 28 7.64 -2.03 2.37
CA ALA A 28 6.50 -1.14 2.60
C ALA A 28 5.20 -1.75 2.05
N ALA A 29 5.23 -2.22 0.80
CA ALA A 29 4.08 -2.87 0.17
C ALA A 29 3.65 -4.14 0.92
N GLY A 30 4.59 -5.01 1.31
CA GLY A 30 4.29 -6.23 2.05
C GLY A 30 3.64 -5.94 3.42
N LEU A 31 4.18 -4.99 4.18
CA LEU A 31 3.63 -4.60 5.47
C LEU A 31 2.25 -3.95 5.35
N ALA A 32 2.04 -3.14 4.31
CA ALA A 32 0.73 -2.53 4.05
C ALA A 32 -0.35 -3.58 3.76
N VAL A 33 -0.05 -4.55 2.89
CA VAL A 33 -1.00 -5.64 2.56
C VAL A 33 -1.29 -6.52 3.78
N LEU A 34 -0.29 -6.82 4.60
CA LEU A 34 -0.50 -7.56 5.86
C LEU A 34 -1.43 -6.81 6.81
N GLY A 35 -1.22 -5.50 7.00
CA GLY A 35 -2.09 -4.65 7.83
C GLY A 35 -3.51 -4.57 7.28
N ALA A 36 -3.65 -4.36 5.97
CA ALA A 36 -4.95 -4.27 5.30
C ALA A 36 -5.73 -5.60 5.40
N GLY A 37 -5.08 -6.72 5.11
CA GLY A 37 -5.70 -8.05 5.19
C GLY A 37 -6.19 -8.40 6.59
N LEU A 38 -5.40 -8.10 7.63
CA LEU A 38 -5.80 -8.30 9.02
C LEU A 38 -6.99 -7.40 9.42
N GLY A 39 -6.97 -6.13 8.98
CA GLY A 39 -8.04 -5.18 9.27
C GLY A 39 -9.35 -5.55 8.60
N ILE A 40 -9.31 -5.82 7.29
CA ILE A 40 -10.49 -6.21 6.50
C ILE A 40 -11.03 -7.56 6.96
N GLY A 41 -10.16 -8.53 7.27
CA GLY A 41 -10.58 -9.83 7.80
C GLY A 41 -11.37 -9.70 9.11
N ARG A 42 -10.92 -8.84 10.02
CA ARG A 42 -11.65 -8.54 11.27
C ARG A 42 -12.99 -7.85 11.01
N ILE A 43 -13.00 -6.83 10.14
CA ILE A 43 -14.23 -6.11 9.77
C ILE A 43 -15.26 -7.08 9.16
N GLY A 44 -14.83 -7.93 8.22
CA GLY A 44 -15.67 -8.92 7.57
C GLY A 44 -16.24 -9.94 8.56
N GLY A 45 -15.40 -10.47 9.46
CA GLY A 45 -15.84 -11.42 10.49
C GLY A 45 -16.87 -10.81 11.45
N SER A 46 -16.62 -9.60 11.97
CA SER A 46 -17.58 -8.92 12.86
C SER A 46 -18.86 -8.54 12.14
N ALA A 47 -18.78 -8.18 10.86
CA ALA A 47 -19.97 -7.88 10.06
C ALA A 47 -20.82 -9.13 9.81
N THR A 48 -20.22 -10.27 9.44
CA THR A 48 -20.98 -11.51 9.21
C THR A 48 -21.65 -12.01 10.48
N GLU A 49 -20.96 -11.97 11.62
CA GLU A 49 -21.57 -12.26 12.93
C GLU A 49 -22.71 -11.30 13.26
N GLY A 50 -22.54 -10.00 13.00
CA GLY A 50 -23.57 -8.98 13.21
C GLY A 50 -24.82 -9.24 12.35
N MET A 51 -24.64 -9.54 11.06
CA MET A 51 -25.73 -9.84 10.14
C MET A 51 -26.45 -11.13 10.51
N ALA A 52 -25.73 -12.15 10.99
CA ALA A 52 -26.34 -13.39 11.47
C ALA A 52 -27.20 -13.19 12.73
N ARG A 53 -26.81 -12.26 13.62
CA ARG A 53 -27.55 -11.96 14.86
C ARG A 53 -28.73 -11.01 14.64
N GLN A 54 -28.65 -10.12 13.65
CA GLN A 54 -29.67 -9.12 13.33
C GLN A 54 -29.92 -9.08 11.81
N PRO A 55 -30.62 -10.10 11.27
CA PRO A 55 -30.85 -10.20 9.82
C PRO A 55 -31.61 -8.99 9.27
N GLU A 56 -32.49 -8.37 10.05
CA GLU A 56 -33.22 -7.15 9.71
C GLU A 56 -32.31 -5.93 9.47
N ASN A 57 -31.10 -5.92 10.05
CA ASN A 57 -30.14 -4.82 9.92
C ASN A 57 -29.01 -5.10 8.92
N THR A 58 -29.11 -6.19 8.16
CA THR A 58 -28.05 -6.67 7.24
C THR A 58 -27.53 -5.57 6.31
N ALA A 59 -28.41 -4.83 5.64
CA ALA A 59 -28.01 -3.80 4.68
C ALA A 59 -27.22 -2.65 5.32
N ARG A 60 -27.58 -2.26 6.55
CA ARG A 60 -26.89 -1.21 7.29
C ARG A 60 -25.51 -1.68 7.77
N ILE A 61 -25.43 -2.92 8.26
CA ILE A 61 -24.16 -3.53 8.69
C ILE A 61 -23.22 -3.68 7.50
N GLN A 62 -23.71 -4.18 6.35
CA GLN A 62 -22.93 -4.31 5.12
C GLN A 62 -22.41 -2.95 4.64
N THR A 63 -23.23 -1.90 4.70
CA THR A 63 -22.81 -0.54 4.31
C THR A 63 -21.67 -0.03 5.21
N ALA A 64 -21.81 -0.19 6.54
CA ALA A 64 -20.76 0.18 7.48
C ALA A 64 -19.46 -0.63 7.26
N MET A 65 -19.59 -1.94 6.98
CA MET A 65 -18.48 -2.83 6.65
C MET A 65 -17.73 -2.36 5.40
N ILE A 66 -18.45 -2.03 4.32
CA ILE A 66 -17.85 -1.56 3.06
C ILE A 66 -17.12 -0.23 3.26
N ILE A 67 -17.72 0.72 3.99
CA ILE A 67 -17.08 2.01 4.28
C ILE A 67 -15.79 1.79 5.07
N ALA A 68 -15.84 0.97 6.12
CA ALA A 68 -14.65 0.68 6.93
C ALA A 68 -13.56 -0.03 6.11
N ALA A 69 -13.94 -1.00 5.27
CA ALA A 69 -13.01 -1.69 4.36
C ALA A 69 -12.39 -0.72 3.34
N ALA A 70 -13.18 0.20 2.77
CA ALA A 70 -12.71 1.19 1.81
C ALA A 70 -11.71 2.19 2.43
N LEU A 71 -11.89 2.56 3.70
CA LEU A 71 -10.93 3.42 4.40
C LEU A 71 -9.58 2.71 4.62
N ILE A 72 -9.60 1.41 4.93
CA ILE A 72 -8.37 0.62 5.05
C ILE A 72 -7.69 0.48 3.69
N GLU A 73 -8.44 0.15 2.64
CA GLU A 73 -7.91 0.05 1.28
C GLU A 73 -7.36 1.39 0.78
N GLY A 74 -7.98 2.52 1.12
CA GLY A 74 -7.47 3.85 0.78
C GLY A 74 -6.04 4.07 1.31
N VAL A 75 -5.77 3.62 2.55
CA VAL A 75 -4.42 3.70 3.13
C VAL A 75 -3.45 2.72 2.45
N ALA A 76 -3.89 1.50 2.15
CA ALA A 76 -3.07 0.51 1.45
C ALA A 76 -2.68 0.98 0.04
N LEU A 77 -3.60 1.63 -0.69
CA LEU A 77 -3.34 2.19 -2.01
C LEU A 77 -2.31 3.32 -2.00
N PHE A 78 -2.26 4.15 -0.94
CA PHE A 78 -1.19 5.16 -0.83
C PHE A 78 0.20 4.51 -0.78
N VAL A 79 0.33 3.35 -0.14
CA VAL A 79 1.61 2.63 -0.11
C VAL A 79 1.96 2.07 -1.49
N ALA A 80 0.98 1.56 -2.24
CA ALA A 80 1.19 1.15 -3.63
C ALA A 80 1.67 2.31 -4.51
N VAL A 81 1.08 3.51 -4.36
CA VAL A 81 1.51 4.72 -5.07
C VAL A 81 2.96 5.07 -4.72
N ILE A 82 3.32 5.09 -3.43
CA ILE A 82 4.70 5.36 -3.00
C ILE A 82 5.68 4.33 -3.57
N ALA A 83 5.30 3.05 -3.59
CA ALA A 83 6.14 2.00 -4.18
C ALA A 83 6.37 2.22 -5.70
N PHE A 84 5.34 2.64 -6.45
CA PHE A 84 5.47 2.96 -7.86
C PHE A 84 6.30 4.22 -8.13
N LEU A 85 6.22 5.22 -7.24
CA LEU A 85 7.09 6.40 -7.27
C LEU A 85 8.56 6.01 -7.05
N ILE A 86 8.84 5.14 -6.07
CA ILE A 86 10.21 4.65 -5.81
C ILE A 86 10.76 3.83 -6.98
N GLN A 87 9.91 3.06 -7.68
CA GLN A 87 10.30 2.36 -8.91
C GLN A 87 10.48 3.27 -10.12
N GLY A 88 10.15 4.56 -10.03
CA GLY A 88 10.20 5.49 -11.17
C GLY A 88 9.18 5.18 -12.26
N LYS A 89 8.11 4.45 -11.94
CA LYS A 89 7.04 4.08 -12.89
C LYS A 89 5.98 5.15 -13.07
N ILE A 90 5.92 6.12 -12.16
CA ILE A 90 5.02 7.26 -12.19
C ILE A 90 5.87 8.50 -11.92
N ASN A 91 5.84 9.47 -12.84
CA ASN A 91 6.47 10.78 -12.69
C ASN A 91 5.39 11.84 -12.95
N PHE A 92 5.30 12.84 -12.08
CA PHE A 92 4.43 14.00 -12.22
C PHE A 92 5.25 15.23 -12.61
#